data_AF-A0A817JFA8-F1
#
_entry.id   AF-A0A817JFA8-F1
#
_cell.length_a   1.000
_cell.length_b   1.000
_cell.length_c   1.000
_cell.angle_alpha   90.00
_cell.angle_beta   90.00
_cell.angle_gamma   90.00
#
_symmetry.space_group_name_H-M   'P 1'
#
loop_
_entity.id
_entity.type
_entity.pdbx_description
1 polymer ?
#
loop_
_entity_poly.entity_id
_entity_poly.type
_entity_poly.pdbx_seq_one_letter_code
_entity_poly.pdbx_strand_id
1 'polypeptide(L)'
;MTIDYSLFMNISASVPAIWHYATGSFSLLCLLFGLLSNGFLIFIFIRDPNLRRPRNYFIVNLAITDLGLLISNNGLHVIASFKKEWIFGQIVLWKTLIPKYGGIITPVLDLTSLAKLSDSYAPGHIHDTIVETLTERRLSKMSKHPLQASDFIPGLAHHNAIYKEEEDAYKSWWKKTPLGKKRERFLEDQEEGGGDGKGKKDKKGGGKGKGKKGKGKKKK
;
A
#
# COMPACT_ATOMS: atom_id res chain seq x y z
N MET A 1 -5.56 -21.46 -19.29
CA MET A 1 -4.98 -20.11 -19.30
C MET A 1 -4.31 -19.92 -17.95
N THR A 2 -2.98 -20.01 -17.90
CA THR A 2 -2.21 -19.93 -16.65
C THR A 2 -2.32 -18.52 -16.10
N ILE A 3 -2.74 -18.38 -14.84
CA ILE A 3 -2.69 -17.11 -14.12
C ILE A 3 -1.23 -16.66 -14.13
N ASP A 4 -0.96 -15.53 -14.79
CA ASP A 4 0.39 -14.98 -14.84
C ASP A 4 0.71 -14.33 -13.49
N TYR A 5 1.09 -15.15 -12.52
CA TYR A 5 1.45 -14.75 -11.16
C TYR A 5 2.61 -13.74 -11.14
N SER A 6 3.37 -13.62 -12.23
CA SER A 6 4.43 -12.63 -12.35
C SER A 6 3.87 -11.20 -12.33
N LEU A 7 2.70 -10.97 -12.90
CA LEU A 7 2.02 -9.67 -12.91
C LEU A 7 1.56 -9.30 -11.50
N PHE A 8 0.94 -10.24 -10.79
CA PHE A 8 0.48 -10.05 -9.41
C PHE A 8 1.65 -9.82 -8.44
N MET A 9 2.73 -10.59 -8.61
CA MET A 9 3.96 -10.41 -7.85
C MET A 9 4.63 -9.07 -8.15
N ASN A 10 4.60 -8.60 -9.39
CA ASN A 10 5.17 -7.31 -9.78
C ASN A 10 4.32 -6.14 -9.26
N ILE A 11 2.99 -6.19 -9.35
CA ILE A 11 2.09 -5.15 -8.81
C ILE A 11 2.24 -5.02 -7.28
N SER A 12 2.25 -6.14 -6.55
CA SER A 12 2.47 -6.12 -5.09
C SER A 12 3.92 -5.81 -4.67
N ALA A 13 4.88 -5.92 -5.59
CA ALA A 13 6.27 -5.50 -5.39
C ALA A 13 6.56 -4.08 -5.90
N SER A 14 5.64 -3.47 -6.66
CA SER A 14 5.85 -2.20 -7.37
C SER A 14 5.71 -0.95 -6.51
N VAL A 15 5.34 -1.10 -5.23
CA VAL A 15 5.31 0.02 -4.27
C VAL A 15 6.56 -0.06 -3.40
N PRO A 16 7.62 0.70 -3.72
CA PRO A 16 8.82 0.68 -2.90
C PRO A 16 8.50 1.12 -1.47
N ALA A 17 9.22 0.57 -0.50
CA ALA A 17 9.07 0.84 0.93
C ALA A 17 9.04 2.35 1.24
N ILE A 18 9.76 3.15 0.44
CA ILE A 18 9.79 4.62 0.50
C ILE A 18 8.40 5.26 0.50
N TRP A 19 7.43 4.72 -0.25
CA TRP A 19 6.09 5.30 -0.36
C TRP A 19 5.27 5.06 0.92
N HIS A 20 5.48 3.95 1.61
CA HIS A 20 4.89 3.70 2.92
C HIS A 20 5.44 4.68 3.96
N TYR A 21 6.77 4.85 3.99
CA TYR A 21 7.41 5.81 4.89
C TYR A 21 7.05 7.26 4.57
N ALA A 22 6.97 7.63 3.29
CA ALA A 22 6.59 8.97 2.86
C ALA A 22 5.12 9.28 3.21
N THR A 23 4.20 8.36 2.94
CA THR A 23 2.77 8.53 3.26
C THR A 23 2.55 8.60 4.77
N GLY A 24 3.20 7.70 5.53
CA GLY A 24 3.15 7.71 7.00
C GLY A 24 3.76 8.98 7.62
N SER A 25 4.92 9.41 7.11
CA SER A 25 5.59 10.65 7.55
C SER A 25 4.75 11.89 7.23
N PHE A 26 4.20 12.00 6.03
CA PHE A 26 3.30 13.10 5.65
C PHE A 26 2.05 13.14 6.54
N SER A 27 1.44 11.98 6.79
CA SER A 27 0.25 11.87 7.65
C SER A 27 0.56 12.25 9.10
N LEU A 28 1.73 11.88 9.61
CA LEU A 28 2.22 12.29 10.93
C LEU A 28 2.43 13.80 11.02
N LEU A 29 3.01 14.42 10.00
CA LEU A 29 3.20 15.88 9.96
C LEU A 29 1.86 16.62 9.95
N CYS A 30 0.91 16.20 9.11
CA CYS A 30 -0.44 16.76 9.10
C CYS A 30 -1.14 16.62 10.46
N LEU A 31 -0.96 15.47 11.14
CA LEU A 31 -1.51 15.24 12.46
C LEU A 31 -0.89 16.16 13.52
N LEU A 32 0.44 16.36 13.49
CA LEU A 32 1.12 17.29 14.40
C LEU A 32 0.66 18.74 14.18
N PHE A 33 0.60 19.21 12.94
CA PHE A 33 0.11 20.55 12.62
C PHE A 33 -1.36 20.74 13.01
N GLY A 34 -2.21 19.74 12.78
CA GLY A 34 -3.62 19.76 13.18
C GLY A 34 -3.82 19.82 14.69
N LEU A 35 -3.05 19.02 15.45
CA LEU A 35 -3.08 19.03 16.92
C LEU A 35 -2.56 20.35 17.49
N LEU A 36 -1.46 20.87 16.95
CA LEU A 36 -0.85 22.12 17.40
C LEU A 36 -1.76 23.32 17.11
N SER A 37 -2.31 23.43 15.90
CA SER A 37 -3.16 24.56 15.51
C SER A 37 -4.50 24.59 16.27
N ASN A 38 -5.22 23.46 16.31
CA ASN A 38 -6.50 23.38 17.01
C ASN A 38 -6.32 23.41 18.54
N GLY A 39 -5.25 22.79 19.06
CA GLY A 39 -4.90 22.87 20.48
C GLY A 39 -4.53 24.28 20.92
N PHE A 40 -3.76 25.01 20.10
CA PHE A 40 -3.38 26.40 20.39
C PHE A 40 -4.59 27.35 20.34
N LEU A 41 -5.52 27.13 19.40
CA LEU A 41 -6.78 27.88 19.36
C LEU A 41 -7.56 27.69 20.66
N ILE A 42 -7.77 26.45 21.11
CA ILE A 42 -8.46 26.16 22.37
C ILE A 42 -7.72 26.78 23.56
N PHE A 43 -6.39 26.73 23.58
CA PHE A 43 -5.57 27.33 24.63
C PHE A 43 -5.79 28.85 24.74
N ILE A 44 -5.81 29.60 23.63
CA ILE A 44 -6.10 31.03 23.62
C ILE A 44 -7.50 31.31 24.19
N PHE A 45 -8.50 30.53 23.77
CA PHE A 45 -9.88 30.68 24.24
C PHE A 45 -10.06 30.40 25.74
N ILE A 46 -9.31 29.45 26.29
CA ILE A 46 -9.31 29.17 27.73
C ILE A 46 -8.64 30.34 28.48
N ARG A 47 -7.52 30.85 27.96
CA ARG A 47 -6.69 31.86 28.63
C ARG A 47 -7.34 33.25 28.64
N ASP A 48 -8.07 33.62 27.60
CA ASP A 48 -8.74 34.92 27.50
C ASP A 48 -10.24 34.84 27.87
N PRO A 49 -10.65 35.31 29.05
CA PRO A 49 -12.05 35.27 29.47
C PRO A 49 -12.96 36.16 28.60
N ASN A 50 -12.40 37.20 27.97
CA ASN A 50 -13.12 38.07 27.05
C ASN A 50 -13.60 37.35 25.78
N LEU A 51 -12.92 36.26 25.41
CA LEU A 51 -13.24 35.45 24.23
C LEU A 51 -14.30 34.36 24.51
N ARG A 52 -14.70 34.11 25.76
CA ARG A 52 -15.70 33.09 26.14
C ARG A 52 -17.15 33.56 25.96
N ARG A 53 -17.38 34.44 24.98
CA ARG A 53 -18.72 34.96 24.67
C ARG A 53 -19.54 33.86 23.97
N PRO A 54 -20.87 33.81 24.14
CA PRO A 54 -21.75 32.81 23.50
C PRO A 54 -21.52 32.64 21.99
N ARG A 55 -21.18 33.75 21.30
CA ARG A 55 -20.87 33.79 19.86
C ARG A 55 -19.62 32.99 19.47
N ASN A 56 -18.66 32.84 20.36
CA ASN A 56 -17.36 32.25 20.04
C ASN A 56 -17.30 30.74 20.34
N TYR A 57 -18.30 30.18 21.04
CA TYR A 57 -18.39 28.74 21.29
C TYR A 57 -18.50 27.92 20.01
N PHE A 58 -19.00 28.50 18.92
CA PHE A 58 -19.02 27.85 17.61
C PHE A 58 -17.60 27.49 17.12
N ILE A 59 -16.65 28.41 17.32
CA ILE A 59 -15.24 28.23 16.91
C ILE A 59 -14.56 27.17 17.79
N VAL A 60 -14.86 27.18 19.09
CA VAL A 60 -14.34 26.18 20.03
C VAL A 60 -14.91 24.79 19.74
N ASN A 61 -16.20 24.68 19.45
CA ASN A 61 -16.84 23.41 19.09
C ASN A 61 -16.29 22.84 17.78
N LEU A 62 -16.01 23.71 16.80
CA LEU A 62 -15.33 23.33 15.57
C LEU A 62 -13.94 22.75 15.86
N ALA A 63 -13.11 23.45 16.65
CA ALA A 63 -11.77 22.98 17.00
C ALA A 63 -11.77 21.67 17.82
N ILE A 64 -12.74 21.49 18.73
CA ILE A 64 -12.92 20.23 19.46
C ILE A 64 -13.29 19.09 18.51
N THR A 65 -14.20 19.35 17.58
CA THR A 65 -14.65 18.37 16.59
C THR A 65 -13.51 17.99 15.65
N ASP A 66 -12.70 18.96 15.21
CA ASP A 66 -11.54 18.73 14.35
C ASP A 66 -10.47 17.91 15.08
N LEU A 67 -10.23 18.14 16.38
CA LEU A 67 -9.33 17.30 17.19
C LEU A 67 -9.85 15.86 17.30
N GLY A 68 -11.16 15.68 17.51
CA GLY A 68 -11.79 14.35 17.54
C GLY A 68 -11.62 13.61 16.21
N LEU A 69 -11.86 14.30 15.08
CA LEU A 69 -11.69 13.75 13.74
C LEU A 69 -10.22 13.42 13.42
N LEU A 70 -9.27 14.24 13.87
CA LEU A 70 -7.83 13.97 13.72
C LEU A 70 -7.43 12.68 14.44
N ILE A 71 -7.93 12.46 15.66
CA ILE A 71 -7.60 11.27 16.45
C ILE A 71 -8.26 10.02 15.87
N SER A 72 -9.58 10.06 15.62
CA SER A 72 -10.34 8.88 15.19
C SER A 72 -10.03 8.48 13.74
N ASN A 73 -9.89 9.44 12.83
CA ASN A 73 -9.82 9.15 11.40
C ASN A 73 -8.38 9.10 10.87
N ASN A 74 -7.50 10.01 11.32
CA ASN A 74 -6.10 10.01 10.90
C ASN A 74 -5.21 9.10 11.76
N GLY A 75 -5.53 8.89 13.04
CA GLY A 75 -4.75 8.03 13.94
C GLY A 75 -4.70 6.57 13.45
N LEU A 76 -5.84 6.03 13.02
CA LEU A 76 -5.92 4.68 12.46
C LEU A 76 -5.13 4.55 11.14
N HIS A 77 -5.11 5.61 10.33
CA HIS A 77 -4.44 5.67 9.04
C HIS A 77 -2.91 5.63 9.15
N VAL A 78 -2.37 6.33 10.16
CA VAL A 78 -0.93 6.32 10.48
C VAL A 78 -0.50 4.93 10.95
N ILE A 79 -1.30 4.30 11.82
CA ILE A 79 -1.02 2.93 12.30
C ILE A 79 -1.06 1.92 11.13
N ALA A 80 -2.06 2.02 10.25
CA ALA A 80 -2.17 1.19 9.06
C ALA A 80 -0.97 1.36 8.10
N SER A 81 -0.49 2.61 7.92
CA SER A 81 0.69 2.91 7.10
C SER A 81 1.95 2.21 7.62
N PHE A 82 2.14 2.18 8.95
CA PHE A 82 3.28 1.48 9.57
C PHE A 82 3.11 -0.06 9.60
N LYS A 83 1.88 -0.57 9.52
CA LYS A 83 1.58 -2.00 9.41
C LYS A 83 1.76 -2.57 7.99
N LYS A 84 2.22 -1.76 7.03
CA LYS A 84 2.37 -2.11 5.59
C LYS A 84 1.05 -2.54 4.93
N GLU A 85 -0.10 -2.13 5.46
CA GLU A 85 -1.40 -2.34 4.84
C GLU A 85 -1.67 -1.21 3.84
N TRP A 86 -1.39 -1.47 2.56
CA TRP A 86 -1.52 -0.48 1.50
C TRP A 86 -2.96 -0.38 1.01
N ILE A 87 -3.72 0.55 1.59
CA ILE A 87 -5.08 0.94 1.16
C ILE A 87 -5.19 1.31 -0.34
N PHE A 88 -4.11 1.76 -0.99
CA PHE A 88 -4.12 2.04 -2.43
C PHE A 88 -3.78 0.82 -3.30
N GLY A 89 -3.52 -0.35 -2.70
CA GLY A 89 -3.12 -1.55 -3.45
C GLY A 89 -4.19 -1.99 -4.42
N GLN A 90 -5.43 -1.96 -3.96
CA GLN A 90 -6.59 -2.25 -4.80
C GLN A 90 -6.75 -1.23 -5.93
N ILE A 91 -6.52 0.07 -5.67
CA ILE A 91 -6.59 1.12 -6.71
C ILE A 91 -5.56 0.87 -7.81
N VAL A 92 -4.33 0.52 -7.43
CA VAL A 92 -3.26 0.20 -8.40
C VAL A 92 -3.61 -1.07 -9.18
N LEU A 93 -4.19 -2.08 -8.52
CA LEU A 93 -4.62 -3.31 -9.15
C LEU A 93 -5.69 -3.05 -10.22
N TRP A 94 -6.76 -2.33 -9.89
CA TRP A 94 -7.80 -1.96 -10.85
C TRP A 94 -7.25 -1.10 -12.00
N LYS A 95 -6.37 -0.13 -11.68
CA LYS A 95 -5.76 0.76 -12.67
C LYS A 95 -4.86 0.03 -13.67
N THR A 96 -4.23 -1.08 -13.26
CA THR A 96 -3.34 -1.86 -14.12
C THR A 96 -4.08 -2.97 -14.88
N LEU A 97 -5.08 -3.60 -14.27
CA LEU A 97 -5.83 -4.69 -14.88
C LEU A 97 -6.86 -4.21 -15.91
N ILE A 98 -7.59 -3.13 -15.65
CA ILE A 98 -8.65 -2.65 -16.57
C ILE A 98 -8.09 -2.36 -17.98
N PRO A 99 -6.99 -1.60 -18.14
CA PRO A 99 -6.42 -1.33 -19.47
C PRO A 99 -5.85 -2.60 -20.12
N LYS A 100 -5.33 -3.54 -19.33
CA LYS A 100 -4.77 -4.81 -19.84
C LYS A 100 -5.83 -5.65 -20.58
N TYR A 101 -7.08 -5.56 -20.14
CA TYR A 101 -8.23 -6.24 -20.76
C TYR A 101 -9.02 -5.34 -21.72
N GLY A 102 -8.45 -4.21 -22.16
CA GLY A 102 -9.04 -3.33 -23.15
C GLY A 102 -10.07 -2.33 -22.60
N GLY A 103 -10.24 -2.24 -21.28
CA GLY A 103 -11.09 -1.25 -20.65
C GLY A 103 -10.44 0.13 -20.61
N ILE A 104 -11.23 1.19 -20.85
CA ILE A 104 -10.77 2.57 -20.78
C ILE A 104 -11.15 3.16 -19.42
N ILE A 105 -10.16 3.61 -18.66
CA ILE A 105 -10.38 4.29 -17.39
C ILE A 105 -10.84 5.73 -17.70
N THR A 106 -12.10 6.01 -17.41
CA THR A 106 -12.69 7.35 -17.53
C THR A 106 -12.84 7.97 -16.14
N PRO A 107 -12.93 9.30 -15.99
CA PRO A 107 -13.15 9.95 -14.69
C PRO A 107 -14.50 9.60 -14.04
N VAL A 108 -15.42 8.99 -14.79
CA VAL A 108 -16.70 8.47 -14.27
C VAL A 108 -16.50 7.20 -13.43
N LEU A 109 -15.38 6.49 -13.63
CA LEU A 109 -15.05 5.30 -12.88
C LEU A 109 -14.45 5.69 -11.53
N ASP A 110 -15.27 5.62 -10.47
CA ASP A 110 -14.80 5.83 -9.10
C ASP A 110 -13.99 4.62 -8.59
N LEU A 111 -12.69 4.66 -8.88
CA LEU A 111 -11.72 3.66 -8.44
C LEU A 111 -11.60 3.59 -6.91
N THR A 112 -11.90 4.66 -6.18
CA THR A 112 -11.77 4.69 -4.72
C THR A 112 -12.88 3.88 -4.07
N SER A 113 -14.12 4.10 -4.52
CA SER A 113 -15.27 3.31 -4.04
C SER A 113 -15.14 1.84 -4.45
N LEU A 114 -14.68 1.57 -5.68
CA LEU A 114 -14.47 0.22 -6.15
C LEU A 114 -13.37 -0.50 -5.36
N ALA A 115 -12.25 0.18 -5.08
CA ALA A 115 -11.15 -0.36 -4.29
C ALA A 115 -11.56 -0.69 -2.85
N LYS A 116 -12.37 0.16 -2.22
CA LYS A 116 -12.91 -0.10 -0.87
C LYS A 116 -13.83 -1.32 -0.86
N LEU A 117 -14.70 -1.45 -1.87
CA LEU A 117 -15.59 -2.60 -1.99
C LEU A 117 -14.81 -3.89 -2.22
N SER A 118 -13.71 -3.82 -2.99
CA SER A 118 -12.89 -4.96 -3.32
C SER A 118 -11.81 -5.28 -2.28
N ASP A 119 -11.73 -4.56 -1.16
CA ASP A 119 -10.63 -4.67 -0.20
C ASP A 119 -10.55 -6.05 0.48
N SER A 120 -11.70 -6.68 0.68
CA SER A 120 -11.84 -8.03 1.23
C SER A 120 -11.68 -9.16 0.19
N TYR A 121 -11.47 -8.82 -1.07
CA TYR A 121 -11.35 -9.79 -2.15
C TYR A 121 -9.89 -10.07 -2.50
N ALA A 122 -9.59 -11.35 -2.73
CA ALA A 122 -8.32 -11.72 -3.31
C ALA A 122 -8.12 -11.04 -4.68
N PRO A 123 -6.88 -10.66 -5.01
CA PRO A 123 -6.53 -10.13 -6.33
C PRO A 123 -6.91 -11.05 -7.50
N GLY A 124 -6.99 -12.36 -7.27
CA GLY A 124 -7.50 -13.32 -8.24
C GLY A 124 -9.00 -13.15 -8.52
N HIS A 125 -9.82 -12.93 -7.49
CA HIS A 125 -11.26 -12.67 -7.66
C HIS A 125 -11.51 -11.38 -8.43
N ILE A 126 -10.69 -10.35 -8.18
CA ILE A 126 -10.76 -9.08 -8.91
C ILE A 126 -10.40 -9.28 -10.38
N HIS A 127 -9.36 -10.05 -10.67
CA HIS A 127 -9.00 -10.43 -12.03
C HIS A 127 -10.16 -11.16 -12.74
N ASP A 128 -10.74 -12.17 -12.10
CA ASP A 128 -11.81 -12.97 -12.69
C ASP A 128 -13.05 -12.12 -12.96
N THR A 129 -13.42 -11.27 -12.01
CA THR A 129 -14.48 -10.27 -12.19
C THR A 129 -14.22 -9.35 -13.38
N ILE A 130 -12.97 -8.89 -13.59
CA ILE A 130 -12.63 -8.04 -14.74
C ILE A 130 -12.79 -8.81 -16.06
N VAL A 131 -12.37 -10.07 -16.11
CA VAL A 131 -12.52 -10.91 -17.30
C VAL A 131 -14.00 -11.18 -17.61
N GLU A 132 -14.81 -11.42 -16.58
CA GLU A 132 -16.25 -11.65 -16.73
C GLU A 132 -17.00 -10.39 -17.19
N THR A 133 -16.57 -9.21 -16.73
CA THR A 133 -17.25 -7.94 -17.03
C THR A 133 -16.78 -7.32 -18.34
N LEU A 134 -15.48 -7.38 -18.67
CA LEU A 134 -14.89 -6.85 -19.90
C LEU A 134 -14.96 -7.86 -21.06
N THR A 135 -16.16 -8.37 -21.33
CA THR A 135 -16.42 -9.17 -22.54
C THR A 135 -16.37 -8.30 -23.80
N GLU A 136 -16.14 -8.91 -24.97
CA GLU A 136 -16.17 -8.21 -26.28
C GLU A 136 -17.45 -7.39 -26.49
N ARG A 137 -18.58 -7.91 -25.99
CA ARG A 137 -19.88 -7.23 -26.00
C ARG A 137 -19.88 -5.97 -25.15
N ARG A 138 -19.28 -6.00 -23.95
CA ARG A 138 -19.18 -4.82 -23.06
C ARG A 138 -18.23 -3.78 -23.63
N LEU A 139 -17.09 -4.22 -24.18
CA LEU A 139 -16.11 -3.35 -24.82
C LEU A 139 -16.72 -2.58 -26.01
N SER A 140 -17.51 -3.26 -26.85
CA SER A 140 -18.19 -2.64 -27.99
C SER A 140 -19.21 -1.56 -27.57
N LYS A 141 -19.85 -1.73 -26.41
CA LYS A 141 -20.82 -0.77 -25.84
C LYS A 141 -20.17 0.36 -25.05
N MET A 142 -18.87 0.27 -24.77
CA MET A 142 -18.15 1.21 -23.90
C MET A 142 -18.09 2.64 -24.46
N SER A 143 -18.15 2.79 -25.79
CA SER A 143 -18.20 4.09 -26.47
C SER A 143 -19.46 4.91 -26.14
N LYS A 144 -20.56 4.24 -25.81
CA LYS A 144 -21.85 4.87 -25.43
C LYS A 144 -22.13 4.80 -23.94
N HIS A 145 -21.67 3.73 -23.27
CA HIS A 145 -21.82 3.52 -21.84
C HIS A 145 -20.44 3.32 -21.18
N PRO A 146 -19.85 4.39 -20.60
CA PRO A 146 -18.54 4.29 -19.96
C PRO A 146 -18.55 3.27 -18.81
N LEU A 147 -17.38 2.77 -18.44
CA LEU A 147 -17.24 1.83 -17.32
C LEU A 147 -17.54 2.52 -16.00
N GLN A 148 -18.36 1.88 -15.17
CA GLN A 148 -18.69 2.35 -13.83
C GLN A 148 -18.31 1.31 -12.78
N ALA A 149 -18.15 1.75 -11.53
CA ALA A 149 -17.85 0.84 -10.42
C ALA A 149 -18.95 -0.22 -10.24
N SER A 150 -20.21 0.13 -10.54
CA SER A 150 -21.38 -0.76 -10.47
C SER A 150 -21.31 -1.95 -11.43
N ASP A 151 -20.59 -1.85 -12.54
CA ASP A 151 -20.48 -2.94 -13.51
C ASP A 151 -19.72 -4.15 -12.95
N PHE A 152 -18.86 -3.92 -11.96
CA PHE A 152 -18.01 -4.93 -11.33
C PHE A 152 -18.64 -5.55 -10.07
N ILE A 153 -19.66 -4.91 -9.49
CA ILE A 153 -20.35 -5.40 -8.29
C ILE A 153 -20.96 -6.79 -8.49
N PRO A 154 -21.64 -7.09 -9.61
CA PRO A 154 -22.21 -8.41 -9.83
C PRO A 154 -21.14 -9.52 -9.85
N GLY A 155 -19.99 -9.29 -10.47
CA GLY A 155 -18.91 -10.29 -10.50
C GLY A 155 -18.29 -10.49 -9.11
N LEU A 156 -18.02 -9.39 -8.39
CA LEU A 156 -17.52 -9.47 -7.01
C LEU A 156 -18.50 -10.20 -6.07
N ALA A 157 -19.81 -10.01 -6.22
CA ALA A 157 -20.81 -10.64 -5.37
C ALA A 157 -20.86 -12.17 -5.48
N HIS A 158 -20.38 -12.75 -6.59
CA HIS A 158 -20.34 -14.21 -6.77
C HIS A 158 -19.09 -14.86 -6.15
N HIS A 159 -18.04 -14.08 -5.85
CA HIS A 159 -16.83 -14.59 -5.23
C HIS A 159 -16.92 -14.51 -3.71
N ASN A 160 -16.32 -15.48 -3.02
CA ASN A 160 -16.26 -15.45 -1.56
C ASN A 160 -15.17 -14.47 -1.11
N ALA A 161 -15.53 -13.52 -0.24
CA ALA A 161 -14.57 -12.63 0.39
C ALA A 161 -13.67 -13.44 1.34
N ILE A 162 -12.37 -13.17 1.35
CA ILE A 162 -11.45 -13.84 2.25
C ILE A 162 -11.53 -13.15 3.61
N TYR A 163 -11.85 -13.92 4.65
CA TYR A 163 -11.92 -13.39 6.01
C TYR A 163 -10.52 -13.03 6.52
N LYS A 164 -10.44 -11.98 7.34
CA LYS A 164 -9.17 -11.42 7.83
C LYS A 164 -8.31 -12.46 8.56
N GLU A 165 -8.97 -13.40 9.23
CA GLU A 165 -8.36 -14.52 9.95
C GLU A 165 -7.70 -15.54 8.99
N GLU A 166 -8.33 -15.81 7.85
CA GLU A 166 -7.78 -16.71 6.82
C GLU A 166 -6.57 -16.07 6.13
N GLU A 167 -6.59 -14.75 5.93
CA GLU A 167 -5.47 -14.00 5.36
C GLU A 167 -4.25 -14.04 6.28
N ASP A 168 -4.43 -13.89 7.58
CA ASP A 168 -3.35 -13.96 8.58
C ASP A 168 -2.77 -15.37 8.70
N ALA A 169 -3.63 -16.40 8.66
CA ALA A 169 -3.21 -17.80 8.60
C ALA A 169 -2.40 -18.06 7.32
N TYR A 170 -2.87 -17.58 6.17
CA TYR A 170 -2.18 -17.69 4.90
C TYR A 170 -0.83 -16.97 4.91
N LYS A 171 -0.75 -15.73 5.43
CA LYS A 171 0.51 -14.99 5.58
C LYS A 171 1.51 -15.75 6.45
N SER A 172 1.05 -16.32 7.56
CA SER A 172 1.89 -17.08 8.48
C SER A 172 2.44 -18.37 7.85
N TRP A 173 1.65 -19.01 6.99
CA TRP A 173 2.05 -20.20 6.25
C TRP A 173 2.96 -19.84 5.06
N TRP A 174 2.63 -18.80 4.30
CA TRP A 174 3.38 -18.33 3.13
C TRP A 174 4.83 -17.97 3.49
N LYS A 175 5.06 -17.32 4.65
CA LYS A 175 6.41 -17.03 5.18
C LYS A 175 7.27 -18.29 5.37
N LYS A 176 6.66 -19.46 5.58
CA LYS A 176 7.38 -20.73 5.74
C LYS A 176 7.81 -21.34 4.40
N THR A 177 7.21 -20.91 3.28
CA THR A 177 7.51 -21.45 1.95
C THR A 177 8.88 -20.99 1.44
N PRO A 178 9.56 -21.79 0.58
CA PRO A 178 10.83 -21.41 -0.03
C PRO A 178 10.76 -20.11 -0.83
N LEU A 179 9.61 -19.85 -1.48
CA LEU A 179 9.32 -18.63 -2.23
C LEU A 179 9.16 -17.40 -1.31
N GLY A 180 8.45 -17.56 -0.19
CA GLY A 180 8.33 -16.51 0.84
C GLY A 180 9.68 -16.10 1.39
N LYS A 181 10.51 -17.08 1.80
CA LYS A 181 11.88 -16.83 2.29
C LYS A 181 12.79 -16.21 1.22
N LYS A 182 12.62 -16.57 -0.05
CA LYS A 182 13.38 -15.97 -1.16
C LYS A 182 13.00 -14.50 -1.37
N ARG A 183 11.70 -14.15 -1.27
CA ARG A 183 11.21 -12.77 -1.36
C ARG A 183 11.71 -11.89 -0.21
N GLU A 184 11.74 -12.42 1.00
CA GLU A 184 12.28 -11.71 2.18
C GLU A 184 13.76 -11.36 1.97
N ARG A 185 14.57 -12.33 1.55
CA ARG A 185 15.98 -12.10 1.19
C ARG A 185 16.18 -11.09 0.05
N PHE A 186 15.36 -11.12 -1.00
CA PHE A 186 15.47 -10.14 -2.08
C PHE A 186 15.13 -8.71 -1.65
N LEU A 187 14.22 -8.55 -0.68
CA LEU A 187 13.89 -7.24 -0.11
C LEU A 187 15.03 -6.76 0.79
N GLU A 188 15.62 -7.64 1.61
CA GLU A 188 16.82 -7.37 2.40
C GLU A 188 18.01 -6.96 1.51
N ASP A 189 18.28 -7.71 0.44
CA ASP A 189 19.36 -7.42 -0.51
C ASP A 189 19.17 -6.06 -1.24
N GLN A 190 17.90 -5.67 -1.51
CA GLN A 190 17.59 -4.35 -2.10
C GLN A 190 17.69 -3.20 -1.09
N GLU A 191 17.36 -3.45 0.18
CA GLU A 191 17.53 -2.47 1.26
C GLU A 191 19.02 -2.25 1.59
N GLU A 192 19.85 -3.29 1.55
CA GLU A 192 21.31 -3.18 1.77
C GLU A 192 22.07 -2.58 0.56
N GLY A 193 21.55 -2.72 -0.66
CA GLY A 193 22.17 -2.17 -1.87
C GLY A 193 21.92 -0.67 -2.13
N GLY A 194 21.01 -0.04 -1.37
CA GLY A 194 20.59 1.36 -1.57
C GLY A 194 21.46 2.41 -0.86
N GLY A 195 22.47 1.99 -0.10
CA GLY A 195 23.28 2.88 0.74
C GLY A 195 24.77 2.67 0.61
N ASP A 196 25.39 3.12 -0.50
CA ASP A 196 26.58 3.98 -0.39
C ASP A 196 26.97 4.60 -1.74
N GLY A 197 26.55 5.85 -1.94
CA GLY A 197 27.15 6.76 -2.92
C GLY A 197 28.14 7.68 -2.23
N LYS A 198 29.36 7.23 -1.92
CA LYS A 198 30.47 8.16 -1.63
C LYS A 198 31.86 7.59 -1.94
N GLY A 199 32.35 8.03 -3.10
CA GLY A 199 33.72 8.02 -3.64
C GLY A 199 34.87 7.35 -2.89
N LYS A 200 35.58 6.46 -3.60
CA LYS A 200 37.03 6.30 -3.42
C LYS A 200 37.75 5.90 -4.72
N LYS A 201 38.22 6.95 -5.40
CA LYS A 201 39.51 7.12 -6.08
C LYS A 201 40.39 5.87 -6.25
N ASP A 202 40.73 5.60 -7.50
CA ASP A 202 41.77 4.68 -7.96
C ASP A 202 43.05 4.73 -7.12
N LYS A 203 43.52 3.56 -6.67
CA LYS A 203 44.95 3.28 -6.50
C LYS A 203 45.27 1.78 -6.56
N LYS A 204 45.65 1.38 -7.77
CA LYS A 204 46.62 0.35 -8.18
C LYS A 204 47.51 -0.25 -7.07
N GLY A 205 47.58 -1.59 -7.04
CA GLY A 205 48.84 -2.32 -6.83
C GLY A 205 48.86 -3.38 -5.72
N GLY A 206 49.28 -4.61 -6.08
CA GLY A 206 50.02 -5.49 -5.17
C GLY A 206 49.39 -6.87 -4.92
N GLY A 207 49.83 -7.89 -5.66
CA GLY A 207 49.49 -9.28 -5.41
C GLY A 207 50.35 -9.99 -4.35
N LYS A 208 49.84 -11.15 -3.90
CA LYS A 208 50.48 -12.35 -3.29
C LYS A 208 49.44 -12.91 -2.30
N GLY A 209 48.99 -14.16 -2.37
CA GLY A 209 49.73 -15.40 -2.52
C GLY A 209 49.51 -16.24 -1.24
N LYS A 210 48.71 -17.30 -1.32
CA LYS A 210 48.58 -18.39 -0.33
C LYS A 210 48.10 -19.60 -1.11
N GLY A 211 48.75 -20.77 -1.14
CA GLY A 211 49.65 -21.40 -0.19
C GLY A 211 49.17 -22.84 -0.04
N LYS A 212 49.50 -23.69 -1.02
CA LYS A 212 49.11 -25.11 -1.05
C LYS A 212 50.11 -25.94 -0.21
N LYS A 213 49.69 -26.39 0.96
CA LYS A 213 50.28 -27.46 1.81
C LYS A 213 49.07 -28.13 2.47
N GLY A 214 48.70 -29.40 2.30
CA GLY A 214 49.46 -30.59 1.96
C GLY A 214 49.61 -31.45 3.21
N LYS A 215 48.75 -32.47 3.39
CA LYS A 215 49.04 -33.81 3.94
C LYS A 215 47.76 -34.56 4.34
N GLY A 216 47.28 -35.42 3.45
CA GLY A 216 46.54 -36.62 3.82
C GLY A 216 47.55 -37.76 3.95
N LYS A 217 47.72 -38.31 5.16
CA LYS A 217 48.48 -39.55 5.40
C LYS A 217 47.48 -40.66 5.73
N LYS A 218 47.34 -41.60 4.79
CA LYS A 218 47.08 -43.05 4.96
C LYS A 218 47.52 -43.54 6.35
N LYS A 219 46.80 -44.40 7.06
CA LYS A 219 46.44 -45.82 6.82
C LYS A 219 45.75 -46.25 8.14
N LYS A 220 44.91 -47.28 8.22
CA LYS A 220 45.13 -48.64 7.75
C LYS A 220 43.80 -49.38 7.81
#